data_AF-A0A6N8HUS3-F1
#
_entry.id   AF-A0A6N8HUS3-F1
#
_cell.length_a   1.000
_cell.length_b   1.000
_cell.length_c   1.000
_cell.angle_alpha   90.00
_cell.angle_beta   90.00
_cell.angle_gamma   90.00
#
_symmetry.space_group_name_H-M   'P 1'
#
loop_
_entity.id
_entity.type
_entity.pdbx_description
1 polymer ?
#
loop_
_entity_poly.entity_id
_entity_poly.type
_entity_poly.pdbx_seq_one_letter_code
_entity_poly.pdbx_strand_id
1 'polypeptide(L)'
;MKADELEKIVLEKLNKGLLDGIVGNDFVTGDYAKVTFRKIIKDGIPQILRFGADSKFFDNKENVRVSGKESVQLFKTVIEKLGFIKKYGWLIDDPDVKAYSALFKPNKK
;
A
#
# COMPACT_ATOMS: atom_id res chain seq x y z
N MET A 1 15.46 -9.82 -19.21
CA MET A 1 15.24 -8.37 -19.08
C MET A 1 16.19 -7.85 -18.02
N LYS A 2 16.86 -6.72 -18.28
CA LYS A 2 17.70 -6.06 -17.26
C LYS A 2 16.81 -5.33 -16.26
N ALA A 3 17.26 -5.16 -15.02
CA ALA A 3 16.51 -4.45 -13.98
C ALA A 3 16.10 -3.04 -14.45
N ASP A 4 17.00 -2.32 -15.11
CA ASP A 4 16.79 -0.95 -15.61
C ASP A 4 15.68 -0.85 -16.67
N GLU A 5 15.47 -1.90 -17.47
CA GLU A 5 14.38 -1.93 -18.47
C GLU A 5 13.03 -2.07 -17.78
N LEU A 6 12.94 -2.97 -16.79
CA LEU A 6 11.74 -3.17 -16.00
C LEU A 6 11.39 -1.93 -15.17
N GLU A 7 12.39 -1.21 -14.64
CA GLU A 7 12.14 0.05 -13.93
C GLU A 7 11.44 1.08 -14.81
N LYS A 8 11.93 1.25 -16.06
CA LYS A 8 11.30 2.16 -17.01
C LYS A 8 9.86 1.75 -17.33
N ILE A 9 9.62 0.47 -17.58
CA ILE A 9 8.28 -0.07 -17.88
C ILE A 9 7.34 0.16 -16.69
N VAL A 10 7.77 -0.18 -15.46
CA VAL A 10 6.97 -0.02 -14.25
C VAL A 10 6.65 1.45 -13.99
N LEU A 11 7.62 2.35 -14.15
CA LEU A 11 7.42 3.80 -13.99
C LEU A 11 6.46 4.35 -15.04
N GLU A 12 6.57 3.90 -16.30
CA GLU A 12 5.67 4.30 -17.36
C GLU A 12 4.23 3.87 -17.08
N LYS A 13 4.03 2.62 -16.63
CA LYS A 13 2.71 2.11 -16.23
C LYS A 13 2.12 2.86 -15.04
N LEU A 14 2.95 3.18 -14.03
CA LEU A 14 2.56 4.04 -12.90
C LEU A 14 2.08 5.41 -13.40
N ASN A 15 2.86 6.07 -14.25
CA ASN A 15 2.52 7.41 -14.74
C ASN A 15 1.28 7.42 -15.65
N LYS A 16 1.01 6.31 -16.34
CA LYS A 16 -0.21 6.11 -17.14
C LYS A 16 -1.43 5.72 -16.30
N GLY A 17 -1.29 5.53 -14.98
CA GLY A 17 -2.37 5.10 -14.09
C GLY A 17 -2.81 3.64 -14.30
N LEU A 18 -2.04 2.84 -15.03
CA LEU A 18 -2.38 1.44 -15.34
C LEU A 18 -2.30 0.52 -14.11
N LEU A 19 -1.65 1.00 -13.05
CA LEU A 19 -1.46 0.28 -11.79
C LEU A 19 -2.34 0.82 -10.67
N ASP A 20 -3.25 1.75 -10.98
CA ASP A 20 -4.14 2.34 -9.99
C ASP A 20 -5.13 1.31 -9.43
N GLY A 21 -5.40 1.40 -8.13
CA GLY A 21 -6.27 0.47 -7.42
C GLY A 21 -5.69 0.00 -6.09
N ILE A 22 -6.34 -1.01 -5.52
CA ILE A 22 -5.91 -1.64 -4.27
C ILE A 22 -4.75 -2.61 -4.56
N VAL A 23 -3.70 -2.53 -3.75
CA VAL A 23 -2.53 -3.41 -3.83
C VAL A 23 -2.66 -4.53 -2.81
N GLY A 24 -3.01 -5.73 -3.29
CA GLY A 24 -3.28 -6.89 -2.44
C GLY A 24 -4.54 -6.73 -1.60
N ASN A 25 -4.48 -7.14 -0.33
CA ASN A 25 -5.60 -7.08 0.60
C ASN A 25 -5.34 -6.11 1.76
N ASP A 26 -6.43 -5.68 2.40
CA ASP A 26 -6.37 -4.96 3.67
C ASP A 26 -5.67 -5.81 4.73
N PHE A 27 -4.74 -5.18 5.44
CA PHE A 27 -4.04 -5.81 6.55
C PHE A 27 -4.60 -5.25 7.86
N VAL A 28 -5.34 -6.08 8.59
CA VAL A 28 -5.93 -5.72 9.87
C VAL A 28 -5.05 -6.28 10.99
N THR A 29 -4.73 -5.45 11.98
CA THR A 29 -3.98 -5.85 13.17
C THR A 29 -4.68 -5.39 14.44
N GLY A 30 -4.50 -6.13 15.54
CA GLY A 30 -5.12 -5.89 16.84
C GLY A 30 -6.39 -6.71 17.05
N ASP A 31 -6.54 -7.26 18.26
CA ASP A 31 -7.69 -8.09 18.61
C ASP A 31 -8.93 -7.25 18.91
N TYR A 32 -8.81 -6.31 19.85
CA TYR A 32 -9.91 -5.45 20.30
C TYR A 32 -9.93 -4.10 19.57
N ALA A 33 -8.77 -3.46 19.46
CA ALA A 33 -8.60 -2.19 18.76
C ALA A 33 -8.03 -2.44 17.35
N LYS A 34 -8.91 -2.81 16.41
CA LYS A 34 -8.54 -3.14 15.02
C LYS A 34 -8.00 -1.92 14.28
N VAL A 35 -6.75 -1.98 13.84
CA VAL A 35 -6.11 -1.02 12.95
C VAL A 35 -6.02 -1.62 11.57
N THR A 36 -6.51 -0.92 10.55
CA THR A 36 -6.51 -1.41 9.17
C THR A 36 -5.47 -0.66 8.33
N PHE A 37 -4.64 -1.39 7.60
CA PHE A 37 -3.68 -0.86 6.64
C PHE A 37 -4.08 -1.25 5.23
N ARG A 38 -4.45 -0.27 4.42
CA ARG A 38 -4.77 -0.44 3.00
C ARG A 38 -3.66 0.16 2.15
N LYS A 39 -3.16 -0.61 1.19
CA LYS A 39 -2.18 -0.13 0.21
C LYS A 39 -2.93 0.16 -1.08
N ILE A 40 -2.75 1.34 -1.63
CA ILE A 40 -3.38 1.75 -2.89
C ILE A 40 -2.36 2.43 -3.78
N ILE A 41 -2.61 2.41 -5.08
CA ILE A 41 -2.00 3.34 -6.03
C ILE A 41 -3.14 4.20 -6.55
N LYS A 42 -2.96 5.51 -6.48
CA LYS A 42 -3.96 6.49 -6.94
C LYS A 42 -3.24 7.57 -7.72
N ASP A 43 -3.68 7.80 -8.95
CA ASP A 43 -3.11 8.78 -9.88
C ASP A 43 -1.60 8.54 -10.08
N GLY A 44 -1.20 7.25 -10.16
CA GLY A 44 0.22 6.86 -10.28
C GLY A 44 1.09 7.15 -9.05
N ILE A 45 0.47 7.47 -7.91
CA ILE A 45 1.13 7.71 -6.62
C ILE A 45 0.75 6.57 -5.67
N PRO A 46 1.70 5.70 -5.27
CA PRO A 46 1.47 4.72 -4.23
C PRO A 46 1.22 5.38 -2.88
N GLN A 47 0.32 4.80 -2.10
CA GLN A 47 -0.09 5.29 -0.79
C GLN A 47 -0.34 4.13 0.17
N ILE A 48 -0.08 4.36 1.46
CA ILE A 48 -0.51 3.47 2.54
C ILE A 48 -1.47 4.25 3.42
N LEU A 49 -2.72 3.81 3.45
CA LEU A 49 -3.76 4.32 4.33
C LEU A 49 -3.75 3.50 5.61
N ARG A 50 -3.74 4.19 6.75
CA ARG A 50 -3.90 3.59 8.07
C ARG A 50 -5.17 4.13 8.69
N PHE A 51 -6.08 3.23 9.02
CA PHE A 51 -7.32 3.51 9.74
C PHE A 51 -7.14 3.02 11.18
N GLY A 52 -7.15 3.96 12.12
CA GLY A 52 -7.08 3.66 13.55
C GLY A 52 -8.34 2.93 14.03
N ALA A 53 -8.25 2.33 15.21
CA ALA A 53 -9.41 1.72 15.85
C ALA A 53 -10.38 2.79 16.34
N ASP A 54 -11.66 2.56 16.14
CA ASP A 54 -12.71 3.34 16.78
C ASP A 54 -12.71 3.08 18.28
N SER A 55 -12.99 4.11 19.08
CA SER A 55 -13.20 3.97 20.51
C SER A 55 -14.64 4.30 20.90
N LYS A 56 -15.09 3.70 21.99
CA LYS A 56 -16.38 4.00 22.61
C LYS A 56 -16.16 4.31 24.09
N PHE A 57 -16.81 5.34 24.60
CA PHE A 57 -16.80 5.67 26.02
C PHE A 57 -18.19 6.13 26.46
N PHE A 58 -18.51 5.95 27.73
CA PHE A 58 -19.78 6.35 28.31
C PHE A 58 -19.63 7.73 28.97
N ASP A 59 -20.33 8.75 28.47
CA ASP A 59 -20.24 10.12 28.99
C ASP A 59 -21.29 10.40 30.09
N ASN A 60 -21.52 9.43 30.96
CA ASN A 60 -22.55 9.44 32.02
C ASN A 60 -24.01 9.66 31.55
N LYS A 61 -24.26 9.72 30.24
CA LYS A 61 -25.59 9.83 29.61
C LYS A 61 -25.76 8.82 28.47
N GLU A 62 -24.79 8.72 27.57
CA GLU A 62 -24.82 7.85 26.39
C GLU A 62 -23.42 7.31 26.06
N ASN A 63 -23.37 6.22 25.29
CA ASN A 63 -22.15 5.74 24.65
C ASN A 63 -21.79 6.59 23.43
N VAL A 64 -20.72 7.38 23.54
CA VAL A 64 -20.15 8.16 22.44
C VAL A 64 -19.16 7.30 21.66
N ARG A 65 -19.25 7.29 20.33
CA ARG A 65 -18.27 6.65 19.44
C ARG A 65 -17.35 7.71 18.85
N VAL A 66 -16.04 7.49 18.97
CA VAL A 66 -15.01 8.33 18.36
C VAL A 66 -14.35 7.52 17.24
N SER A 67 -14.35 8.10 16.04
CA SER A 67 -13.70 7.50 14.88
C SER A 67 -12.19 7.40 15.10
N GLY A 68 -11.60 6.28 14.67
CA GLY A 68 -10.16 6.09 14.73
C GLY A 68 -9.39 7.13 13.91
N LYS A 69 -8.15 7.41 14.32
CA LYS A 69 -7.28 8.35 13.58
C LYS A 69 -6.92 7.77 12.21
N GLU A 70 -7.17 8.52 11.15
CA GLU A 70 -6.73 8.19 9.80
C GLU A 70 -5.40 8.87 9.47
N SER A 71 -4.49 8.15 8.82
CA SER A 71 -3.24 8.73 8.31
C SER A 71 -2.89 8.16 6.95
N VAL A 72 -2.35 9.02 6.08
CA VAL A 72 -1.95 8.67 4.71
C VAL A 72 -0.45 8.87 4.56
N GLN A 73 0.25 7.81 4.14
CA GLN A 73 1.64 7.89 3.73
C GLN A 73 1.72 7.89 2.20
N LEU A 74 2.26 8.96 1.62
CA LEU A 74 2.40 9.14 0.17
C LEU A 74 3.83 8.83 -0.28
N PHE A 75 3.97 8.14 -1.42
CA PHE A 75 5.25 7.82 -2.05
C PHE A 75 5.38 8.63 -3.35
N LYS A 76 5.99 9.82 -3.28
CA LYS A 76 5.94 10.80 -4.38
C LYS A 76 7.16 10.70 -5.29
N THR A 77 8.33 10.50 -4.71
CA THR A 77 9.58 10.48 -5.47
C THR A 77 9.73 9.18 -6.25
N VAL A 78 10.50 9.21 -7.35
CA VAL A 78 10.75 8.01 -8.18
C VAL A 78 11.32 6.86 -7.34
N ILE A 79 12.25 7.18 -6.43
CA ILE A 79 12.88 6.21 -5.53
C ILE A 79 11.85 5.59 -4.58
N GLU A 80 10.96 6.40 -4.00
CA GLU A 80 9.88 5.92 -3.13
C GLU A 80 8.87 5.05 -3.89
N LYS A 81 8.49 5.45 -5.11
CA LYS A 81 7.60 4.68 -5.98
C LYS A 81 8.19 3.31 -6.29
N LEU A 82 9.44 3.26 -6.74
CA LEU A 82 10.14 2.01 -7.01
C LEU A 82 10.33 1.18 -5.74
N GLY A 83 10.62 1.82 -4.61
CA GLY A 83 10.71 1.16 -3.30
C GLY A 83 9.41 0.48 -2.88
N PHE A 84 8.27 1.12 -3.12
CA PHE A 84 6.94 0.54 -2.89
C PHE A 84 6.72 -0.69 -3.78
N ILE A 85 6.96 -0.58 -5.09
CA ILE A 85 6.77 -1.67 -6.06
C ILE A 85 7.75 -2.83 -5.80
N LYS A 86 9.00 -2.53 -5.42
CA LYS A 86 9.97 -3.54 -4.99
C LYS A 86 9.42 -4.40 -3.84
N LYS A 87 8.80 -3.77 -2.84
CA LYS A 87 8.29 -4.44 -1.63
C LYS A 87 6.93 -5.13 -1.84
N TYR A 88 6.01 -4.49 -2.55
CA TYR A 88 4.60 -4.90 -2.65
C TYR A 88 4.16 -5.28 -4.07
N GLY A 89 5.01 -5.12 -5.09
CA GLY A 89 4.65 -5.37 -6.48
C GLY A 89 4.21 -6.81 -6.76
N TRP A 90 4.67 -7.77 -5.96
CA TRP A 90 4.18 -9.15 -6.04
C TRP A 90 2.69 -9.34 -5.69
N LEU A 91 2.05 -8.32 -5.09
CA LEU A 91 0.62 -8.28 -4.79
C LEU A 91 -0.21 -7.65 -5.92
N ILE A 92 0.43 -7.02 -6.91
CA ILE A 92 -0.23 -6.35 -8.03
C ILE A 92 -0.39 -7.35 -9.16
N ASP A 93 -1.57 -7.41 -9.78
CA ASP A 93 -1.82 -8.32 -10.89
C ASP A 93 -1.32 -7.79 -12.24
N ASP A 94 -0.02 -7.50 -12.30
CA ASP A 94 0.67 -7.10 -13.53
C ASP A 94 1.98 -7.90 -13.68
N PRO A 95 2.23 -8.52 -14.85
CA PRO A 95 3.38 -9.40 -15.04
C PRO A 95 4.73 -8.68 -14.93
N ASP A 96 4.82 -7.44 -15.44
CA ASP A 96 6.07 -6.67 -15.41
C ASP A 96 6.40 -6.21 -13.99
N VAL A 97 5.37 -5.81 -13.24
CA VAL A 97 5.49 -5.43 -11.83
C VAL A 97 5.88 -6.62 -10.94
N LYS A 98 5.26 -7.79 -11.17
CA LYS A 98 5.63 -9.03 -10.47
C LYS A 98 7.07 -9.43 -10.78
N ALA A 99 7.48 -9.36 -12.05
CA ALA A 99 8.85 -9.65 -12.47
C ALA A 99 9.86 -8.69 -11.81
N TYR A 100 9.56 -7.38 -11.78
CA TYR A 100 10.40 -6.40 -11.09
C TYR A 100 10.53 -6.70 -9.59
N SER A 101 9.42 -6.94 -8.89
CA SER A 101 9.45 -7.26 -7.45
C SER A 101 10.21 -8.56 -7.17
N ALA A 102 10.11 -9.56 -8.04
CA ALA A 102 10.80 -10.85 -7.89
C ALA A 102 12.33 -10.72 -7.90
N LEU A 103 12.91 -9.77 -8.66
CA LEU A 103 14.36 -9.53 -8.71
C LEU A 103 14.96 -9.20 -7.34
N PHE A 104 14.16 -8.68 -6.42
CA PHE A 104 14.60 -8.19 -5.11
C PHE A 104 14.14 -9.05 -3.94
N LYS A 105 13.40 -10.14 -4.20
CA LYS A 105 13.02 -11.07 -3.14
C LYS A 105 14.26 -11.85 -2.69
N PRO A 106 14.51 -11.99 -1.38
CA PRO A 106 15.57 -12.87 -0.91
C PRO A 106 15.24 -14.30 -1.33
N ASN A 107 16.18 -14.97 -2.00
CA ASN A 107 16.08 -16.40 -2.25
C ASN A 107 15.96 -17.10 -0.88
N LYS A 108 14.94 -17.95 -0.72
CA LYS A 108 14.89 -18.87 0.42
C LYS A 108 16.13 -19.77 0.33
N LYS A 109 17.02 -19.65 1.31
CA LYS A 109 18.04 -20.67 1.58
C LYS A 109 17.37 -21.92 2.11
#